data_AF-A0A6G1R6Q3-F1
#
_entry.id   AF-A0A6G1R6Q3-F1
#
_cell.length_a   1.000
_cell.length_b   1.000
_cell.length_c   1.000
_cell.angle_alpha   90.00
_cell.angle_beta   90.00
_cell.angle_gamma   90.00
#
_symmetry.space_group_name_H-M   'P 1'
#
loop_
_entity.id
_entity.type
_entity.pdbx_description
1 polymer ?
#
loop_
_entity_poly.entity_id
_entity_poly.type
_entity_poly.pdbx_seq_one_letter_code
_entity_poly.pdbx_strand_id
1 'polypeptide(L)'
;PRQPFYTSRCGYRLCARAYLNGDGSGKGTHMSLYFVVMRGEFDSLLPWPFKQKVTLMLLDQSGKKNHIVEVFRADPNSSSFKRPDGEMNIASGCPRFVSHVVLENTK
;
A
#
# COMPACT_ATOMS: atom_id res chain seq x y z
N PRO A 1 8.11 9.43 11.22
CA PRO A 1 8.90 8.56 10.31
C PRO A 1 8.03 7.43 9.74
N ARG A 2 8.03 7.19 8.42
CA ARG A 2 7.36 6.01 7.84
C ARG A 2 8.21 4.77 8.16
N GLN A 3 7.64 3.78 8.82
CA GLN A 3 8.35 2.54 9.13
C GLN A 3 8.34 1.62 7.88
N PRO A 4 9.51 1.27 7.30
CA PRO A 4 9.56 0.34 6.19
C PRO A 4 9.38 -1.10 6.68
N PHE A 5 8.91 -1.96 5.77
CA PHE A 5 8.92 -3.42 5.90
C PHE A 5 9.61 -4.03 4.68
N TYR A 6 10.00 -5.30 4.78
CA TYR A 6 10.81 -5.96 3.76
C TYR A 6 10.22 -7.32 3.38
N THR A 7 10.42 -7.73 2.14
CA THR A 7 10.04 -9.09 1.71
C THR A 7 10.95 -10.18 2.27
N SER A 8 12.21 -9.84 2.58
CA SER A 8 13.22 -10.70 3.19
C SER A 8 14.37 -9.84 3.72
N ARG A 9 15.37 -10.44 4.39
CA ARG A 9 16.56 -9.74 4.91
C ARG A 9 17.30 -8.92 3.85
N CYS A 10 17.39 -9.45 2.62
CA CYS A 10 18.00 -8.78 1.47
C CYS A 10 16.96 -8.52 0.35
N GLY A 11 15.71 -8.25 0.75
CA GLY A 11 14.56 -8.14 -0.15
C GLY A 11 14.20 -6.70 -0.49
N TYR A 12 13.04 -6.53 -1.13
CA TYR A 12 12.50 -5.21 -1.45
C TYR A 12 12.20 -4.44 -0.17
N ARG A 13 12.54 -3.14 -0.17
CA ARG A 13 12.14 -2.20 0.88
C ARG A 13 10.82 -1.54 0.50
N LEU A 14 9.84 -1.62 1.39
CA LEU A 14 8.46 -1.26 1.11
C LEU A 14 7.89 -0.42 2.25
N CYS A 15 6.89 0.41 1.98
CA CYS A 15 6.08 1.01 3.06
C CYS A 15 4.63 1.19 2.63
N ALA A 16 3.76 1.39 3.62
CA ALA A 16 2.38 1.81 3.39
C ALA A 16 2.22 3.33 3.60
N ARG A 17 1.27 3.93 2.90
CA ARG A 17 0.85 5.33 3.07
C ARG A 17 -0.66 5.38 3.17
N ALA A 18 -1.15 5.95 4.27
CA ALA A 18 -2.57 6.18 4.49
C ALA A 18 -2.89 7.67 4.46
N TYR A 19 -4.06 8.01 3.94
CA TYR A 19 -4.66 9.34 4.06
C TYR A 19 -6.00 9.18 4.77
N LEU A 20 -6.05 9.60 6.03
CA LEU A 20 -7.23 9.42 6.87
C LEU A 20 -8.44 10.18 6.32
N ASN A 21 -8.24 11.42 5.86
CA ASN A 21 -9.28 12.21 5.19
C ASN A 21 -9.33 11.98 3.66
N GLY A 22 -8.76 10.88 3.18
CA GLY A 22 -8.76 10.49 1.78
C GLY A 22 -7.84 11.30 0.87
N ASP A 23 -7.65 10.77 -0.32
CA ASP A 23 -6.86 11.32 -1.43
C ASP A 23 -7.58 11.05 -2.76
N GLY A 24 -7.32 11.88 -3.78
CA GLY A 24 -7.91 11.76 -5.11
C GLY A 24 -9.45 11.61 -5.09
N SER A 25 -9.96 10.53 -5.70
CA SER A 25 -11.39 10.25 -5.80
C SER A 25 -12.07 9.84 -4.50
N GLY A 26 -11.32 9.61 -3.41
CA GLY A 26 -11.85 9.33 -2.07
C GLY A 26 -11.71 10.48 -1.08
N LYS A 27 -11.17 11.63 -1.50
CA LYS A 27 -10.95 12.79 -0.64
C LYS A 27 -12.24 13.21 0.07
N GLY A 28 -12.17 13.37 1.39
CA GLY A 28 -13.27 13.82 2.24
C GLY A 28 -14.39 12.81 2.48
N THR A 29 -14.29 11.59 1.94
CA THR A 29 -15.36 10.58 2.04
C THR A 29 -14.88 9.17 2.40
N HIS A 30 -13.59 8.89 2.16
CA HIS A 30 -12.97 7.60 2.40
C HIS A 30 -11.61 7.78 3.06
N MET A 31 -11.16 6.77 3.81
CA MET A 31 -9.74 6.58 4.05
C MET A 31 -9.11 5.99 2.78
N SER A 32 -7.99 6.56 2.33
CA SER A 32 -7.22 6.02 1.20
C SER A 32 -5.99 5.27 1.71
N LEU A 33 -5.68 4.13 1.10
CA LEU A 33 -4.56 3.29 1.50
C LEU A 33 -3.72 2.90 0.28
N TYR A 34 -2.41 3.14 0.37
CA TYR A 34 -1.46 2.91 -0.70
C TYR A 34 -0.26 2.11 -0.23
N PHE A 35 0.28 1.36 -1.18
CA PHE A 35 1.54 0.65 -1.12
C PHE A 35 2.62 1.46 -1.86
N VAL A 36 3.85 1.42 -1.37
CA VAL A 36 4.98 2.16 -1.94
C VAL A 36 6.21 1.25 -1.99
N VAL A 37 6.82 1.16 -3.17
CA VAL A 37 8.16 0.61 -3.35
C VAL A 37 9.17 1.71 -3.01
N MET A 38 10.10 1.42 -2.11
CA MET A 38 11.17 2.33 -1.69
C MET A 38 12.51 1.85 -2.21
N ARG A 39 13.48 2.77 -2.35
CA ARG A 39 14.86 2.41 -2.66
C ARG A 39 15.45 1.51 -1.57
N GLY A 40 15.81 0.30 -1.96
CA GLY A 40 16.45 -0.71 -1.12
C GLY A 40 17.96 -0.77 -1.35
N GLU A 41 18.68 -1.28 -0.35
CA GLU A 41 20.13 -1.51 -0.42
C GLU A 41 20.49 -2.57 -1.48
N PHE A 42 19.59 -3.54 -1.70
CA PHE A 42 19.81 -4.70 -2.56
C PHE A 42 19.11 -4.59 -3.93
N ASP A 43 18.63 -3.40 -4.33
CA ASP A 43 17.83 -3.22 -5.55
C ASP A 43 18.54 -3.69 -6.83
N SER A 44 19.87 -3.68 -6.87
CA SER A 44 20.66 -4.20 -8.00
C SER A 44 20.61 -5.72 -8.16
N LEU A 45 20.25 -6.45 -7.11
CA LEU A 45 20.20 -7.92 -7.07
C LEU A 45 18.76 -8.47 -7.23
N LEU A 46 17.76 -7.59 -7.16
CA LEU A 46 16.34 -7.97 -7.18
C LEU A 46 15.77 -7.88 -8.60
N PRO A 47 14.77 -8.74 -8.95
CA PRO A 47 14.13 -8.65 -10.25
C PRO A 47 13.23 -7.42 -10.38
N TRP A 48 13.21 -6.79 -11.55
CA TRP A 48 12.37 -5.63 -11.83
C TRP A 48 11.57 -5.81 -13.13
N PRO A 49 10.38 -5.18 -13.25
CA PRO A 49 9.64 -4.46 -12.20
C PRO A 49 9.17 -5.40 -11.07
N PHE A 50 8.77 -4.84 -9.93
CA PHE A 50 8.12 -5.57 -8.84
C PHE A 50 6.80 -6.19 -9.35
N LYS A 51 6.65 -7.51 -9.21
CA LYS A 51 5.53 -8.28 -9.80
C LYS A 51 4.70 -9.04 -8.77
N GLN A 52 4.93 -8.82 -7.48
CA GLN A 52 4.24 -9.58 -6.45
C GLN A 52 2.78 -9.14 -6.29
N LYS A 53 1.96 -10.08 -5.83
CA LYS A 53 0.59 -9.81 -5.38
C LYS A 53 0.66 -9.00 -4.08
N VAL A 54 -0.08 -7.89 -4.02
CA VAL A 54 -0.19 -7.03 -2.84
C VAL A 54 -1.59 -7.16 -2.26
N THR A 55 -1.66 -7.34 -0.94
CA THR A 55 -2.90 -7.34 -0.17
C THR A 55 -2.85 -6.19 0.82
N LEU A 56 -3.80 -5.27 0.71
CA LEU A 56 -4.05 -4.19 1.66
C LEU A 56 -5.25 -4.57 2.52
N MET A 57 -5.12 -4.45 3.84
CA MET A 57 -6.15 -4.92 4.76
C MET A 57 -6.37 -3.94 5.92
N LEU A 58 -7.62 -3.66 6.22
CA LEU A 58 -8.04 -3.05 7.48
C LEU A 58 -8.59 -4.15 8.37
N LEU A 59 -7.98 -4.30 9.54
CA LEU A 59 -8.37 -5.31 10.52
C LEU A 59 -9.57 -4.85 11.35
N ASP A 60 -10.51 -5.77 11.51
CA ASP A 60 -11.68 -5.64 12.39
C ASP A 60 -11.25 -6.14 13.77
N GLN A 61 -11.38 -5.26 14.76
CA GLN A 61 -10.95 -5.51 16.14
C GLN A 61 -12.03 -6.16 17.02
N SER A 62 -13.25 -6.36 16.50
CA SER A 62 -14.37 -6.93 17.26
C SER A 62 -14.27 -8.45 17.52
N GLY A 63 -13.19 -9.10 17.05
CA GLY A 63 -13.03 -10.56 17.09
C GLY A 63 -13.85 -11.31 16.04
N LYS A 64 -14.80 -10.65 15.35
CA LYS A 64 -15.60 -11.23 14.26
C LYS A 64 -14.81 -11.46 12.98
N LYS A 65 -13.60 -10.88 12.88
CA LYS A 65 -12.68 -10.98 11.73
C LYS A 65 -13.29 -10.53 10.41
N ASN A 66 -14.21 -9.56 10.44
CA ASN A 66 -14.81 -8.97 9.25
C ASN A 66 -13.87 -7.90 8.65
N HIS A 67 -12.69 -8.33 8.23
CA HIS A 67 -11.66 -7.46 7.68
C HIS A 67 -12.06 -6.91 6.30
N ILE A 68 -11.67 -5.67 6.02
CA ILE A 68 -11.79 -5.09 4.68
C ILE A 68 -10.48 -5.37 3.95
N VAL A 69 -10.56 -6.00 2.78
CA VAL A 69 -9.40 -6.51 2.05
C VAL A 69 -9.46 -6.07 0.61
N GLU A 70 -8.40 -5.41 0.14
CA GLU A 70 -8.16 -5.13 -1.27
C GLU A 70 -6.91 -5.84 -1.76
N VAL A 71 -7.00 -6.41 -2.94
CA VAL A 71 -5.93 -7.22 -3.51
C VAL A 71 -5.69 -6.79 -4.94
N PHE A 72 -4.43 -6.55 -5.28
CA PHE A 72 -4.03 -6.29 -6.65
C PHE A 72 -2.71 -6.98 -7.00
N ARG A 73 -2.51 -7.22 -8.30
CA ARG A 73 -1.20 -7.60 -8.84
C ARG A 73 -0.51 -6.34 -9.34
N ALA A 74 0.78 -6.20 -9.01
CA ALA A 74 1.58 -5.10 -9.50
C ALA A 74 1.66 -5.13 -11.04
N ASP A 75 1.18 -4.07 -11.69
CA ASP A 75 1.22 -3.92 -13.14
C ASP A 75 2.67 -3.63 -13.60
N PRO A 76 3.30 -4.50 -14.39
CA PRO A 76 4.67 -4.29 -14.87
C PRO A 76 4.88 -2.98 -15.65
N ASN A 77 3.83 -2.41 -16.23
CA ASN A 77 3.91 -1.18 -17.01
C ASN A 77 3.83 0.10 -16.15
N SER A 78 3.34 0.00 -14.91
CA SER A 78 3.20 1.15 -14.02
C SER A 78 4.56 1.58 -13.45
N SER A 79 4.80 2.89 -13.44
CA SER A 79 5.99 3.50 -12.84
C SER A 79 6.10 3.25 -11.34
N SER A 80 5.01 2.93 -10.64
CA SER A 80 5.01 2.60 -9.21
C SER A 80 5.87 1.37 -8.87
N PHE A 81 6.06 0.46 -9.83
CA PHE A 81 6.70 -0.84 -9.59
C PHE A 81 8.04 -1.00 -10.30
N LYS A 82 8.52 0.04 -11.00
CA LYS A 82 9.86 0.06 -11.58
C LYS A 82 10.93 0.08 -10.48
N ARG A 83 12.17 -0.22 -10.86
CA ARG A 83 13.32 -0.02 -9.96
C ARG A 83 13.34 1.45 -9.49
N PRO A 84 13.45 1.73 -8.19
CA PRO A 84 13.45 3.11 -7.70
C PRO A 84 14.65 3.91 -8.19
N ASP A 85 14.37 5.07 -8.78
CA ASP A 85 15.39 6.09 -9.13
C ASP A 85 15.64 7.08 -7.98
N GLY A 86 14.64 7.27 -7.11
CA GLY A 86 14.69 8.09 -5.89
C GLY A 86 14.32 7.30 -4.64
N GLU A 87 14.17 7.96 -3.49
CA GLU A 87 13.86 7.30 -2.20
C GLU A 87 12.56 6.48 -2.24
N MET A 88 11.55 6.93 -2.97
CA MET A 88 10.24 6.29 -3.06
C MET A 88 9.66 6.44 -4.47
N ASN A 89 9.04 5.37 -4.98
CA ASN A 89 8.23 5.45 -6.18
C ASN A 89 6.88 6.13 -5.92
N ILE A 90 6.15 6.41 -7.01
CA ILE A 90 4.74 6.82 -6.94
C ILE A 90 3.94 5.73 -6.24
N ALA A 91 3.14 6.12 -5.24
CA ALA A 91 2.32 5.19 -4.47
C ALA A 91 1.21 4.56 -5.33
N SER A 92 0.92 3.28 -5.09
CA SER A 92 -0.14 2.53 -5.79
C SER A 92 -1.07 1.88 -4.77
N GLY A 93 -2.38 1.96 -4.97
CA GLY A 93 -3.36 1.43 -4.03
C GLY A 93 -4.76 1.96 -4.29
N CYS A 94 -5.53 2.14 -3.21
CA CYS A 94 -6.97 2.35 -3.28
C CYS A 94 -7.33 3.75 -2.73
N PRO A 95 -7.66 4.72 -3.60
CA PRO A 95 -8.15 6.04 -3.17
C PRO A 95 -9.45 5.95 -2.37
N ARG A 96 -10.31 4.99 -2.67
CA ARG A 96 -11.57 4.72 -1.95
C ARG A 96 -11.49 3.37 -1.23
N PHE A 97 -10.53 3.21 -0.32
CA PHE A 97 -10.28 1.93 0.35
C PHE A 97 -11.40 1.55 1.33
N VAL A 98 -11.83 2.48 2.20
CA VAL A 98 -13.00 2.30 3.07
C VAL A 98 -13.68 3.65 3.26
N SER A 99 -15.01 3.70 3.19
CA SER A 99 -15.76 4.94 3.43
C SER A 99 -15.67 5.35 4.90
N HIS A 100 -15.68 6.65 5.18
CA HIS A 100 -15.69 7.16 6.55
C HIS A 100 -16.90 6.65 7.33
N VAL A 101 -18.06 6.59 6.68
CA VAL A 101 -19.28 6.04 7.27
C VAL A 101 -19.10 4.59 7.73
N VAL A 102 -18.36 3.75 6.99
CA VAL A 102 -18.10 2.37 7.42
C VAL A 102 -17.02 2.29 8.48
N LEU A 103 -15.96 3.11 8.36
CA LEU A 103 -14.80 3.10 9.25
C LEU A 103 -15.11 3.62 10.65
N GLU A 104 -15.88 4.70 10.75
CA GLU A 104 -16.12 5.43 11.99
C GLU A 104 -17.39 5.00 12.71
N ASN A 105 -18.18 4.11 12.11
CA ASN A 105 -19.37 3.61 12.77
C ASN A 105 -18.97 2.73 13.95
N THR A 106 -19.09 3.28 15.15
CA THR A 106 -19.14 2.51 16.39
C THR A 106 -20.35 1.58 16.31
N LYS A 107 -20.10 0.30 16.07
CA LYS A 107 -21.06 -0.75 16.40
C LYS A 107 -21.27 -0.83 17.90
#